data_AF-N1RNM5-F1
#
_entry.id   AF-N1RNM5-F1
#
_cell.length_a   1.000
_cell.length_b   1.000
_cell.length_c   1.000
_cell.angle_alpha   90.00
_cell.angle_beta   90.00
_cell.angle_gamma   90.00
#
_symmetry.space_group_name_H-M   'P 1'
#
loop_
_entity.id
_entity.type
_entity.pdbx_description
1 polymer ?
#
loop_
_entity_poly.entity_id
_entity_poly.type
_entity_poly.pdbx_seq_one_letter_code
_entity_poly.pdbx_strand_id
1 'polypeptide(L)'
;MSDCSARRSSKMPHPNDLHRSTQSASAPPGDAAQLPQGQCRYILTIPELKGHRCGCMGFHHNTSLPGATCYCGHFSCFHSSTSLKTSEDITALKKRVRELEAQVQQKGSYQLENLVGRISDLEETVEGNQEEAANQLKASYQNSSAAWQVIEALQERIKSLENYCQLYYDGWRGDFGGKDKNAGGSRKPITIVPEWADQFGDYGYEVDVDWVALRQLRGEGAGLV
;
A
#
# COMPACT_ATOMS: atom_id res chain seq x y z
N MET A 1 -45.57 47.92 75.22
CA MET A 1 -45.00 49.04 75.99
C MET A 1 -44.51 50.08 74.98
N SER A 2 -45.06 51.29 75.10
CA SER A 2 -44.53 52.60 74.67
C SER A 2 -44.19 52.84 73.20
N ASP A 3 -45.19 53.38 72.49
CA ASP A 3 -45.29 54.75 71.94
C ASP A 3 -44.07 55.64 71.63
N CYS A 4 -44.39 56.56 70.69
CA CYS A 4 -43.84 57.89 70.38
C CYS A 4 -42.71 57.96 69.35
N SER A 5 -43.00 58.20 68.06
CA SER A 5 -43.45 59.46 67.40
C SER A 5 -42.41 60.59 67.35
N ALA A 6 -42.00 60.96 66.12
CA ALA A 6 -41.98 62.36 65.65
C ALA A 6 -41.91 62.42 64.11
N ARG A 7 -42.88 63.15 63.54
CA ARG A 7 -43.01 63.53 62.12
C ARG A 7 -42.22 64.80 61.80
N ARG A 8 -42.06 65.05 60.48
CA ARG A 8 -41.80 66.32 59.72
C ARG A 8 -40.46 66.26 58.98
N SER A 9 -40.29 66.74 57.74
CA SER A 9 -41.16 67.30 56.71
C SER A 9 -40.39 67.24 55.39
N SER A 10 -41.11 67.24 54.27
CA SER A 10 -40.67 67.11 52.88
C SER A 10 -39.47 67.97 52.46
N LYS A 11 -38.53 67.37 51.73
CA LYS A 11 -37.81 68.03 50.62
C LYS A 11 -37.31 66.96 49.65
N MET A 12 -37.95 66.85 48.47
CA MET A 12 -37.41 66.11 47.34
C MET A 12 -36.31 66.95 46.68
N PRO A 13 -35.14 66.38 46.38
CA PRO A 13 -34.33 66.82 45.26
C PRO A 13 -34.30 65.73 44.16
N HIS A 14 -34.32 66.22 42.93
CA HIS A 14 -34.30 65.51 41.65
C HIS A 14 -33.09 64.56 41.49
N PRO A 15 -33.16 63.55 40.60
CA PRO A 15 -32.16 62.48 40.49
C PRO A 15 -31.00 62.93 39.62
N ASN A 16 -29.78 62.79 40.13
CA ASN A 16 -28.66 62.15 39.44
C ASN A 16 -27.42 62.19 40.32
N ASP A 17 -26.61 61.15 40.12
CA ASP A 17 -25.22 61.02 40.54
C ASP A 17 -24.99 60.55 42.00
N LEU A 18 -24.73 59.25 42.16
CA LEU A 18 -23.36 58.73 42.10
C LEU A 18 -23.33 57.23 42.48
N HIS A 19 -22.88 56.42 41.51
CA HIS A 19 -21.82 55.44 41.69
C HIS A 19 -21.73 54.72 43.05
N ARG A 20 -22.28 53.50 43.12
CA ARG A 20 -21.69 52.45 43.96
C ARG A 20 -21.21 51.31 43.07
N SER A 21 -19.93 51.38 42.73
CA SER A 21 -19.20 50.29 42.11
C SER A 21 -19.22 49.06 43.01
N THR A 22 -19.67 47.93 42.47
CA THR A 22 -19.12 46.62 42.82
C THR A 22 -18.84 45.86 41.52
N GLN A 23 -17.56 45.96 41.14
CA GLN A 23 -16.73 44.88 40.63
C GLN A 23 -17.01 44.33 39.23
N SER A 24 -16.25 44.93 38.32
CA SER A 24 -15.70 44.37 37.08
C SER A 24 -15.36 42.88 37.18
N ALA A 25 -15.88 42.10 36.23
CA ALA A 25 -15.07 41.10 35.55
C ALA A 25 -14.47 41.79 34.32
N SER A 26 -13.40 42.56 34.53
CA SER A 26 -12.62 43.13 33.44
C SER A 26 -11.87 41.99 32.75
N ALA A 27 -12.24 41.71 31.50
CA ALA A 27 -11.43 40.91 30.61
C ALA A 27 -10.01 41.51 30.53
N PRO A 28 -8.96 40.68 30.32
CA PRO A 28 -7.59 41.17 30.20
C PRO A 28 -7.46 42.27 29.13
N PRO A 29 -6.64 43.32 29.35
CA PRO A 29 -6.48 44.43 28.42
C PRO A 29 -5.80 44.07 27.07
N GLY A 30 -5.68 42.78 26.73
CA GLY A 30 -5.10 42.28 25.48
C GLY A 30 -6.12 41.92 24.38
N ASP A 31 -7.39 41.69 24.72
CA ASP A 31 -8.36 41.11 23.76
C ASP A 31 -9.15 42.15 22.96
N ALA A 32 -9.20 43.41 23.41
CA ALA A 32 -9.93 44.48 22.71
C ALA A 32 -9.32 44.80 21.33
N ALA A 33 -8.01 44.59 21.15
CA ALA A 33 -7.31 44.86 19.90
C ALA A 33 -7.54 43.79 18.82
N GLN A 34 -8.04 42.60 19.19
CA GLN A 34 -8.33 41.51 18.24
C GLN A 34 -9.78 41.51 17.76
N LEU A 35 -10.61 42.39 18.31
CA LEU A 35 -12.02 42.44 17.97
C LEU A 35 -12.21 43.15 16.61
N PRO A 36 -13.02 42.58 15.71
CA PRO A 36 -13.15 43.08 14.35
C PRO A 36 -13.73 44.48 14.34
N GLN A 37 -13.01 45.43 13.75
CA GLN A 37 -13.49 46.80 13.59
C GLN A 37 -14.33 46.89 12.32
N GLY A 38 -15.66 46.97 12.39
CA GLY A 38 -16.46 47.18 11.19
C GLY A 38 -17.97 46.96 11.33
N GLN A 39 -18.67 47.08 10.20
CA GLN A 39 -20.12 47.00 10.13
C GLN A 39 -20.62 45.57 10.43
N CYS A 40 -21.75 45.48 11.14
CA CYS A 40 -22.43 44.21 11.39
C CYS A 40 -23.10 43.71 10.11
N ARG A 41 -22.74 42.51 9.66
CA ARG A 41 -23.30 41.87 8.46
C ARG A 41 -24.41 40.87 8.77
N TYR A 42 -24.83 40.76 10.02
CA TYR A 42 -25.95 39.89 10.42
C TYR A 42 -27.22 40.28 9.67
N ILE A 43 -27.90 39.28 9.12
CA ILE A 43 -29.16 39.45 8.37
C ILE A 43 -30.30 39.30 9.37
N LEU A 44 -31.12 40.34 9.49
CA LEU A 44 -32.27 40.33 10.39
C LEU A 44 -33.27 39.26 9.93
N THR A 45 -33.70 38.44 10.89
CA THR A 45 -34.66 37.36 10.70
C THR A 45 -36.11 37.79 10.97
N ILE A 46 -36.31 39.03 11.41
CA ILE A 46 -37.63 39.62 11.70
C ILE A 46 -38.44 39.70 10.39
N PRO A 47 -39.69 39.21 10.35
CA PRO A 47 -40.50 39.17 9.13
C PRO A 47 -40.66 40.53 8.43
N GLU A 48 -40.81 41.64 9.16
CA GLU A 48 -40.92 42.99 8.57
C GLU A 48 -39.59 43.53 8.03
N LEU A 49 -38.45 42.94 8.42
CA LEU A 49 -37.10 43.40 8.06
C LEU A 49 -36.29 42.29 7.37
N LYS A 50 -36.97 41.27 6.84
CA LYS A 50 -36.32 40.09 6.27
C LYS A 50 -35.44 40.51 5.09
N GLY A 51 -34.14 40.19 5.21
CA GLY A 51 -33.13 40.54 4.21
C GLY A 51 -32.40 41.86 4.46
N HIS A 52 -32.86 42.68 5.41
CA HIS A 52 -32.09 43.85 5.88
C HIS A 52 -30.97 43.41 6.81
N ARG A 53 -29.85 44.14 6.75
CA ARG A 53 -28.70 43.93 7.65
C ARG A 53 -28.87 44.75 8.92
N CYS A 54 -28.25 44.29 10.00
CA CYS A 54 -28.11 45.09 11.21
C CYS A 54 -27.46 46.46 10.89
N GLY A 55 -28.06 47.54 11.41
CA GLY A 55 -27.60 48.92 11.17
C GLY A 55 -26.32 49.32 11.91
N CYS A 56 -25.70 48.43 12.69
CA CYS A 56 -24.50 48.76 13.45
C CYS A 56 -23.30 48.98 12.53
N MET A 57 -22.78 50.21 12.53
CA MET A 57 -21.63 50.63 11.73
C MET A 57 -20.28 50.17 12.29
N GLY A 58 -20.24 49.77 13.56
CA GLY A 58 -19.02 49.34 14.25
C GLY A 58 -19.29 48.21 15.22
N PHE A 59 -18.24 47.44 15.50
CA PHE A 59 -18.23 46.50 16.62
C PHE A 59 -17.86 47.28 17.88
N HIS A 60 -18.74 47.24 18.86
CA HIS A 60 -18.44 47.72 20.20
C HIS A 60 -18.72 46.60 21.17
N HIS A 61 -17.66 46.07 21.78
CA HIS A 61 -17.76 44.95 22.71
C HIS A 61 -18.69 45.31 23.87
N ASN A 62 -19.72 44.50 24.07
CA ASN A 62 -20.63 44.64 25.17
C ASN A 62 -20.13 43.79 26.34
N THR A 63 -19.43 44.43 27.29
CA THR A 63 -18.89 43.77 28.49
C THR A 63 -19.96 43.28 29.46
N SER A 64 -21.22 43.70 29.28
CA SER A 64 -22.35 43.23 30.11
C SER A 64 -22.86 41.85 29.71
N LEU A 65 -22.51 41.36 28.52
CA LEU A 65 -22.87 40.02 28.05
C LEU A 65 -21.61 39.16 27.96
N PRO A 66 -21.65 37.89 28.41
CA PRO A 66 -20.52 36.98 28.22
C PRO A 66 -20.28 36.73 26.73
N GLY A 67 -19.00 36.69 26.33
CA GLY A 67 -18.57 36.45 24.96
C GLY A 67 -18.34 37.72 24.13
N ALA A 68 -17.87 37.55 22.89
CA ALA A 68 -17.52 38.64 21.99
C ALA A 68 -18.74 39.21 21.26
N THR A 69 -19.68 39.80 22.00
CA THR A 69 -20.97 40.29 21.47
C THR A 69 -20.95 41.81 21.32
N CYS A 70 -21.57 42.33 20.26
CA CYS A 70 -21.74 43.77 20.03
C CYS A 70 -22.98 44.32 20.79
N TYR A 71 -23.13 45.64 20.93
CA TYR A 71 -24.35 46.25 21.50
C TYR A 71 -25.65 45.89 20.76
N CYS A 72 -25.59 45.49 19.49
CA CYS A 72 -26.76 44.93 18.79
C CYS A 72 -27.10 43.49 19.13
N GLY A 73 -26.33 42.84 20.01
CA GLY A 73 -26.54 41.45 20.39
C GLY A 73 -25.98 40.41 19.40
N HIS A 74 -25.28 40.83 18.34
CA HIS A 74 -24.64 39.90 17.40
C HIS A 74 -23.19 39.60 17.78
N PHE A 75 -22.76 38.38 17.47
CA PHE A 75 -21.38 37.94 17.67
C PHE A 75 -20.39 38.69 16.78
N SER A 76 -19.15 38.84 17.26
CA SER A 76 -18.03 39.49 16.58
C SER A 76 -17.75 38.90 15.20
N CYS A 77 -17.99 37.60 14.98
CA CYS A 77 -17.81 36.94 13.68
C CYS A 77 -18.70 37.48 12.55
N PHE A 78 -19.79 38.18 12.89
CA PHE A 78 -20.63 38.87 11.90
C PHE A 78 -20.14 40.27 11.54
N HIS A 79 -19.15 40.79 12.26
CA HIS A 79 -18.54 42.07 11.96
C HIS A 79 -17.37 41.88 11.01
N SER A 80 -17.35 42.67 9.94
CA SER A 80 -16.30 42.62 8.92
C SER A 80 -15.70 44.00 8.79
N SER A 81 -14.39 44.11 8.96
CA SER A 81 -13.62 45.33 8.68
C SER A 81 -13.47 45.61 7.18
N THR A 82 -13.64 44.56 6.39
CA THR A 82 -13.52 44.60 4.95
C THR A 82 -14.73 45.26 4.31
N SER A 83 -14.47 46.43 3.73
CA SER A 83 -15.25 47.00 2.63
C SER A 83 -15.58 45.91 1.59
N LEU A 84 -16.74 46.02 0.97
CA LEU A 84 -17.21 45.12 -0.07
C LEU A 84 -16.09 44.87 -1.08
N LYS A 85 -15.65 43.61 -1.22
CA LYS A 85 -14.63 43.20 -2.20
C LYS A 85 -14.96 43.84 -3.54
N THR A 86 -14.02 44.57 -4.12
CA THR A 86 -14.27 45.36 -5.31
C THR A 86 -14.55 44.42 -6.49
N SER A 87 -15.19 44.93 -7.55
CA SER A 87 -15.38 44.18 -8.79
C SER A 87 -14.06 43.60 -9.31
N GLU A 88 -12.95 44.33 -9.10
CA GLU A 88 -11.58 43.93 -9.45
C GLU A 88 -11.07 42.74 -8.64
N ASP A 89 -11.37 42.66 -7.34
CA ASP A 89 -11.01 41.49 -6.52
C ASP A 89 -11.72 40.22 -7.02
N ILE A 90 -12.97 40.37 -7.47
CA ILE A 90 -13.78 39.26 -8.00
C ILE A 90 -13.24 38.82 -9.37
N THR A 91 -12.85 39.75 -10.24
CA THR A 91 -12.28 39.40 -11.55
C THR A 91 -10.90 38.76 -11.41
N ALA A 92 -10.07 39.25 -10.48
CA ALA A 92 -8.78 38.63 -10.14
C ALA A 92 -8.96 37.21 -9.60
N LEU A 93 -9.93 36.99 -8.71
CA LEU A 93 -10.24 35.67 -8.19
C LEU A 93 -10.73 34.72 -9.29
N LYS A 94 -11.63 35.17 -10.17
CA LYS A 94 -12.11 34.40 -11.32
C LYS A 94 -10.98 34.04 -12.29
N LYS A 95 -10.01 34.93 -12.50
CA LYS A 95 -8.82 34.64 -13.30
C LYS A 95 -8.00 33.52 -12.67
N ARG A 96 -7.74 33.62 -11.36
CA ARG A 96 -6.95 32.62 -10.62
C ARG A 96 -7.61 31.25 -10.57
N VAL A 97 -8.93 31.20 -10.42
CA VAL A 97 -9.69 29.93 -10.48
C VAL A 97 -9.52 29.25 -11.83
N ARG A 98 -9.72 29.99 -12.93
CA ARG A 98 -9.53 29.44 -14.29
C ARG A 98 -8.12 28.93 -14.53
N GLU A 99 -7.13 29.63 -14.02
CA GLU A 99 -5.71 29.26 -14.15
C GLU A 99 -5.38 28.00 -13.36
N LEU A 100 -5.97 27.84 -12.17
CA LEU A 100 -5.85 26.63 -11.36
C LEU A 100 -6.58 25.44 -11.99
N GLU A 101 -7.79 25.64 -12.53
CA GLU A 101 -8.54 24.61 -13.26
C GLU A 101 -7.76 24.10 -14.47
N ALA A 102 -7.14 25.01 -15.24
CA ALA A 102 -6.29 24.66 -16.37
C ALA A 102 -5.06 23.85 -15.94
N GLN A 103 -4.39 24.25 -14.85
CA GLN A 103 -3.25 23.49 -14.31
C GLN A 103 -3.63 22.11 -13.81
N VAL A 104 -4.81 21.96 -13.19
CA VAL A 104 -5.31 20.67 -12.71
C VAL A 104 -5.67 19.76 -13.89
N GLN A 105 -6.35 20.26 -14.91
CA GLN A 105 -6.62 19.45 -16.11
C GLN A 105 -5.33 19.03 -16.81
N GLN A 106 -4.39 19.95 -16.96
CA GLN A 106 -3.11 19.68 -17.61
C GLN A 106 -2.31 18.62 -16.83
N LYS A 107 -2.11 18.81 -15.53
CA LYS A 107 -1.35 17.87 -14.70
C LYS A 107 -2.08 16.54 -14.48
N GLY A 108 -3.42 16.56 -14.48
CA GLY A 108 -4.25 15.37 -14.36
C GLY A 108 -4.13 14.46 -15.58
N SER A 109 -4.26 15.01 -16.79
CA SER A 109 -4.18 14.24 -18.04
C SER A 109 -2.81 13.60 -18.23
N TYR A 110 -1.73 14.39 -18.12
CA TYR A 110 -0.37 13.87 -18.35
C TYR A 110 0.07 12.84 -17.31
N GLN A 111 -0.33 12.98 -16.05
CA GLN A 111 0.00 11.98 -15.03
C GLN A 111 -0.79 10.70 -15.22
N LEU A 112 -2.08 10.80 -15.55
CA LEU A 112 -2.92 9.63 -15.80
C LEU A 112 -2.45 8.86 -17.03
N GLU A 113 -2.19 9.54 -18.15
CA GLU A 113 -1.69 8.92 -19.39
C GLU A 113 -0.35 8.21 -19.18
N ASN A 114 0.59 8.83 -18.45
CA ASN A 114 1.86 8.20 -18.12
C ASN A 114 1.70 6.98 -17.20
N LEU A 115 0.81 7.05 -16.21
CA LEU A 115 0.51 5.91 -15.35
C LEU A 115 -0.15 4.77 -16.12
N VAL A 116 -1.10 5.08 -17.01
CA VAL A 116 -1.74 4.09 -17.88
C VAL A 116 -0.72 3.42 -18.79
N GLY A 117 0.16 4.19 -19.45
CA GLY A 117 1.21 3.61 -20.29
C GLY A 117 2.13 2.66 -19.52
N ARG A 118 2.60 3.08 -18.34
CA ARG A 118 3.42 2.23 -17.47
C ARG A 118 2.70 0.98 -16.98
N ILE A 119 1.38 1.06 -16.72
CA ILE A 119 0.59 -0.10 -16.31
C ILE A 119 0.49 -1.07 -17.49
N SER A 120 0.21 -0.59 -18.69
CA SER A 120 0.15 -1.43 -19.89
C SER A 120 1.48 -2.13 -20.18
N ASP A 121 2.61 -1.43 -20.07
CA ASP A 121 3.94 -2.04 -20.23
C ASP A 121 4.21 -3.14 -19.19
N LEU A 122 3.76 -2.92 -17.95
CA LEU A 122 3.86 -3.91 -16.87
C LEU A 122 2.95 -5.11 -17.10
N GLU A 123 1.73 -4.89 -17.56
CA GLU A 123 0.78 -5.97 -17.90
C GLU A 123 1.36 -6.87 -18.99
N GLU A 124 1.88 -6.29 -20.08
CA GLU A 124 2.54 -7.04 -21.16
C GLU A 124 3.75 -7.84 -20.64
N THR A 125 4.58 -7.23 -19.79
CA THR A 125 5.73 -7.92 -19.19
C THR A 125 5.32 -9.07 -18.29
N VAL A 126 4.26 -8.89 -17.50
CA VAL A 126 3.75 -9.94 -16.60
C VAL A 126 3.16 -11.10 -17.40
N GLU A 127 2.37 -10.80 -18.44
CA GLU A 127 1.82 -11.81 -19.33
C GLU A 127 2.91 -12.61 -20.04
N GLY A 128 3.93 -11.91 -20.57
CA GLY A 128 5.10 -12.54 -21.20
C GLY A 128 5.88 -13.43 -20.23
N ASN A 129 6.16 -12.96 -19.02
CA ASN A 129 6.84 -13.75 -17.99
C ASN A 129 6.03 -14.98 -17.57
N GLN A 130 4.71 -14.85 -17.49
CA GLN A 130 3.83 -15.97 -17.15
C GLN A 130 3.85 -17.04 -18.25
N GLU A 131 3.80 -16.63 -19.52
CA GLU A 131 3.93 -17.53 -20.66
C GLU A 131 5.30 -18.23 -20.67
N GLU A 132 6.39 -17.47 -20.45
CA GLU A 132 7.74 -18.02 -20.41
C GLU A 132 7.88 -19.05 -19.27
N ALA A 133 7.40 -18.73 -18.07
CA ALA A 133 7.41 -19.66 -16.93
C ALA A 133 6.61 -20.94 -17.24
N ALA A 134 5.46 -20.83 -17.90
CA ALA A 134 4.67 -21.99 -18.30
C ALA A 134 5.42 -22.86 -19.32
N ASN A 135 6.11 -22.24 -20.27
CA ASN A 135 6.94 -22.92 -21.27
C ASN A 135 8.14 -23.61 -20.63
N GLN A 136 8.84 -22.94 -19.71
CA GLN A 136 9.96 -23.53 -18.95
C GLN A 136 9.50 -24.73 -18.12
N LEU A 137 8.35 -24.60 -17.44
CA LEU A 137 7.77 -25.69 -16.65
C LEU A 137 7.44 -26.89 -17.54
N LYS A 138 6.79 -26.66 -18.68
CA LYS A 138 6.47 -27.71 -19.67
C LYS A 138 7.73 -28.41 -20.18
N ALA A 139 8.78 -27.66 -20.51
CA ALA A 139 10.05 -28.20 -20.96
C ALA A 139 10.70 -29.07 -19.86
N SER A 140 10.69 -28.62 -18.61
CA SER A 140 11.20 -29.38 -17.46
C SER A 140 10.46 -30.70 -17.26
N TYR A 141 9.12 -30.70 -17.36
CA TYR A 141 8.33 -31.93 -17.28
C TYR A 141 8.61 -32.89 -18.42
N GLN A 142 8.75 -32.39 -19.65
CA GLN A 142 9.10 -33.22 -20.80
C GLN A 142 10.48 -33.85 -20.65
N ASN A 143 11.47 -33.08 -20.20
CA ASN A 143 12.81 -33.58 -19.92
C ASN A 143 12.80 -34.65 -18.81
N SER A 144 12.08 -34.39 -17.72
CA SER A 144 11.93 -35.35 -16.62
C SER A 144 11.27 -36.65 -17.11
N SER A 145 10.22 -36.53 -17.92
CA SER A 145 9.53 -37.69 -18.51
C SER A 145 10.47 -38.50 -19.42
N ALA A 146 11.28 -37.84 -20.25
CA ALA A 146 12.27 -38.50 -21.09
C ALA A 146 13.34 -39.22 -20.24
N ALA A 147 13.83 -38.59 -19.16
CA ALA A 147 14.76 -39.21 -18.23
C ALA A 147 14.17 -40.48 -17.58
N TRP A 148 12.90 -40.44 -17.19
CA TRP A 148 12.21 -41.63 -16.65
C TRP A 148 12.12 -42.78 -17.66
N GLN A 149 11.82 -42.49 -18.93
CA GLN A 149 11.81 -43.51 -19.99
C GLN A 149 13.18 -44.18 -20.15
N VAL A 150 14.27 -43.41 -20.05
CA VAL A 150 15.63 -43.95 -20.09
C VAL A 150 15.90 -44.85 -18.87
N ILE A 151 15.49 -44.42 -17.68
CA ILE A 151 15.63 -45.23 -16.46
C ILE A 151 14.88 -46.55 -16.60
N GLU A 152 13.64 -46.53 -17.09
CA GLU A 152 12.85 -47.75 -17.32
C GLU A 152 13.54 -48.69 -18.32
N ALA A 153 14.05 -48.17 -19.43
CA ALA A 153 14.78 -48.96 -20.42
C ALA A 153 16.05 -49.59 -19.83
N LEU A 154 16.79 -48.85 -19.01
CA LEU A 154 17.98 -49.35 -18.31
C LEU A 154 17.62 -50.42 -17.28
N GLN A 155 16.53 -50.24 -16.52
CA GLN A 155 16.05 -51.23 -15.56
C GLN A 155 15.68 -52.56 -16.25
N GLU A 156 15.00 -52.53 -17.39
CA GLU A 156 14.69 -53.73 -18.15
C GLU A 156 15.94 -54.42 -18.69
N ARG A 157 16.93 -53.63 -19.13
CA ARG A 157 18.22 -54.18 -19.58
C ARG A 157 19.01 -54.83 -18.45
N ILE A 158 19.01 -54.24 -17.26
CA ILE A 158 19.63 -54.82 -16.06
C ILE A 158 18.97 -56.16 -15.72
N LYS A 159 17.63 -56.21 -15.65
CA LYS A 159 16.90 -57.47 -15.38
C LYS A 159 17.24 -58.56 -16.40
N SER A 160 17.33 -58.20 -17.68
CA SER A 160 17.71 -59.14 -18.75
C SER A 160 19.12 -59.70 -18.55
N LEU A 161 20.09 -58.86 -18.20
CA LEU A 161 21.46 -59.27 -17.90
C LEU A 161 21.54 -60.14 -16.64
N GLU A 162 20.81 -59.77 -15.58
CA GLU A 162 20.72 -60.57 -14.36
C GLU A 162 20.17 -61.97 -14.64
N ASN A 163 19.10 -62.08 -15.44
CA ASN A 163 18.54 -63.36 -15.88
C ASN A 163 19.56 -64.18 -16.68
N TYR A 164 20.29 -63.56 -17.61
CA TYR A 164 21.33 -64.23 -18.39
C TYR A 164 22.45 -64.78 -17.50
N CYS A 165 22.95 -63.97 -16.56
CA CYS A 165 23.93 -64.40 -15.58
C CYS A 165 23.40 -65.56 -14.71
N GLN A 166 22.14 -65.49 -14.27
CA GLN A 166 21.52 -66.54 -13.47
C GLN A 166 21.44 -67.87 -14.24
N LEU A 167 21.00 -67.85 -15.50
CA LEU A 167 20.99 -69.04 -16.36
C LEU A 167 22.40 -69.61 -16.56
N TYR A 168 23.40 -68.75 -16.75
CA TYR A 168 24.79 -69.17 -16.84
C TYR A 168 25.28 -69.86 -15.55
N TYR A 169 24.99 -69.29 -14.38
CA TYR A 169 25.35 -69.88 -13.08
C TYR A 169 24.64 -71.21 -12.82
N ASP A 170 23.37 -71.33 -13.18
CA ASP A 170 22.60 -72.56 -13.00
C ASP A 170 23.04 -73.66 -13.98
N GLY A 171 23.41 -73.30 -15.21
CA GLY A 171 24.05 -74.22 -16.17
C GLY A 171 25.41 -74.74 -15.68
N TRP A 172 26.24 -73.85 -15.10
CA TRP A 172 27.52 -74.24 -14.50
C TRP A 172 27.35 -75.13 -13.27
N ARG A 173 26.32 -74.90 -12.45
CA ARG A 173 25.99 -75.74 -11.28
C ARG A 173 25.55 -77.15 -11.69
N GLY A 174 24.84 -77.28 -12.83
CA GLY A 174 24.39 -78.56 -13.37
C GLY A 174 25.52 -79.48 -13.81
N ASP A 175 26.57 -78.95 -14.44
CA ASP A 175 27.69 -79.73 -14.98
C ASP A 175 28.68 -80.25 -13.92
N PHE A 176 28.74 -79.65 -12.73
CA PHE A 176 29.64 -80.07 -11.64
C PHE A 176 28.96 -80.89 -10.53
N GLY A 177 27.63 -81.09 -10.60
CA GLY A 177 26.86 -81.88 -9.62
C GLY A 177 26.86 -83.39 -9.86
N GLY A 178 27.33 -83.86 -11.02
CA GLY A 178 27.46 -85.28 -11.35
C GLY A 178 28.78 -85.84 -10.86
N LYS A 179 28.73 -86.77 -9.89
CA LYS A 179 29.84 -87.67 -9.57
C LYS A 179 30.28 -88.35 -10.87
N ASP A 180 31.48 -88.07 -11.37
CA ASP A 180 32.24 -89.05 -12.13
C ASP A 180 33.75 -88.85 -11.93
N LYS A 181 34.38 -89.96 -11.54
CA LYS A 181 35.82 -90.13 -11.44
C LYS A 181 36.39 -90.34 -12.84
N ASN A 182 37.61 -89.85 -13.07
CA ASN A 182 38.44 -90.03 -14.26
C ASN A 182 37.99 -89.33 -15.56
N ALA A 183 38.75 -88.30 -15.96
CA ALA A 183 39.49 -88.30 -17.23
C ALA A 183 40.35 -87.04 -17.33
N GLY A 184 41.64 -87.22 -17.61
CA GLY A 184 42.50 -86.12 -18.04
C GLY A 184 41.98 -85.57 -19.37
N GLY A 185 41.52 -84.33 -19.35
CA GLY A 185 41.02 -83.63 -20.53
C GLY A 185 41.37 -82.15 -20.44
N SER A 186 42.24 -81.72 -21.35
CA SER A 186 42.77 -80.36 -21.48
C SER A 186 41.64 -79.31 -21.51
N ARG A 187 41.56 -78.45 -20.48
CA ARG A 187 40.62 -77.32 -20.45
C ARG A 187 41.14 -76.24 -21.40
N LYS A 188 40.43 -76.02 -22.52
CA LYS A 188 40.63 -74.81 -23.31
C LYS A 188 39.90 -73.65 -22.64
N PRO A 189 40.52 -72.47 -22.48
CA PRO A 189 39.81 -71.29 -22.04
C PRO A 189 38.82 -70.88 -23.15
N ILE A 190 37.54 -70.77 -22.80
CA ILE A 190 36.53 -70.18 -23.68
C ILE A 190 36.61 -68.67 -23.47
N THR A 191 37.19 -67.97 -24.46
CA THR A 191 37.13 -66.51 -24.53
C THR A 191 35.77 -66.12 -25.07
N ILE A 192 34.86 -65.68 -24.19
CA ILE A 192 33.62 -65.03 -24.63
C ILE A 192 33.98 -63.57 -24.84
N VAL A 193 34.38 -63.22 -26.07
CA VAL A 193 34.37 -61.82 -26.50
C VAL A 193 32.92 -61.48 -26.80
N PRO A 194 32.29 -60.53 -26.09
CA PRO A 194 30.95 -60.14 -26.43
C PRO A 194 30.96 -59.37 -27.75
N GLU A 195 30.16 -59.81 -28.72
CA GLU A 195 30.00 -59.24 -30.07
C GLU A 195 29.54 -57.76 -30.07
N TRP A 196 29.20 -57.21 -28.90
CA TRP A 196 28.80 -55.80 -28.70
C TRP A 196 29.94 -54.88 -28.22
N ALA A 197 31.16 -55.39 -28.03
CA ALA A 197 32.30 -54.55 -27.63
C ALA A 197 32.66 -53.48 -28.68
N ASP A 198 32.40 -53.76 -29.96
CA ASP A 198 32.61 -52.81 -31.07
C ASP A 198 31.49 -51.77 -31.22
N GLN A 199 30.39 -51.91 -30.47
CA GLN A 199 29.21 -51.04 -30.60
C GLN A 199 29.21 -49.87 -29.60
N PHE A 200 30.12 -49.88 -28.62
CA PHE A 200 30.42 -48.74 -27.76
C PHE A 200 31.58 -47.94 -28.37
N GLY A 201 31.34 -47.39 -29.56
CA GLY A 201 32.10 -46.24 -30.00
C GLY A 201 31.90 -45.11 -28.99
N ASP A 202 32.99 -44.70 -28.36
CA ASP A 202 33.30 -43.41 -27.74
C ASP A 202 32.14 -42.40 -27.57
N TYR A 203 31.05 -42.77 -26.91
CA TYR A 203 30.03 -41.84 -26.46
C TYR A 203 30.45 -41.29 -25.10
N GLY A 204 31.50 -40.47 -25.13
CA GLY A 204 31.72 -39.45 -24.10
C GLY A 204 30.60 -38.43 -24.18
N TYR A 205 29.45 -38.73 -23.55
CA TYR A 205 28.53 -37.68 -23.16
C TYR A 205 29.14 -37.00 -21.94
N GLU A 206 29.84 -35.90 -22.19
CA GLU A 206 30.15 -34.93 -21.16
C GLU A 206 28.81 -34.32 -20.73
N VAL A 207 28.16 -34.93 -19.74
CA VAL A 207 27.04 -34.28 -19.06
C VAL A 207 27.68 -33.16 -18.27
N ASP A 208 27.63 -31.96 -18.82
CA ASP A 208 27.98 -30.75 -18.11
C ASP A 208 26.88 -30.53 -17.06
N VAL A 209 27.01 -31.27 -15.95
CA VAL A 209 26.17 -31.10 -14.78
C VAL A 209 26.61 -29.78 -14.17
N ASP A 210 25.79 -28.74 -14.33
CA ASP A 210 25.99 -27.51 -13.58
C ASP A 210 25.79 -27.79 -12.08
N TRP A 211 26.90 -28.14 -11.43
CA TRP A 211 26.96 -28.44 -10.01
C TRP A 211 26.57 -27.23 -9.16
N VAL A 212 26.61 -26.01 -9.71
CA VAL A 212 26.14 -24.80 -9.03
C VAL A 212 24.61 -24.80 -8.97
N ALA A 213 23.92 -25.08 -10.08
CA ALA A 213 22.47 -25.19 -10.13
C ALA A 213 21.92 -26.32 -9.24
N LEU A 214 22.64 -27.46 -9.20
CA LEU A 214 22.27 -28.61 -8.37
C LEU A 214 22.47 -28.35 -6.86
N ARG A 215 23.39 -27.45 -6.50
CA ARG A 215 23.61 -27.00 -5.12
C ARG A 215 22.54 -25.98 -4.68
N GLN A 216 22.08 -25.12 -5.59
CA GLN A 216 20.97 -24.19 -5.35
C GLN A 216 19.65 -24.93 -5.07
N LEU A 217 19.34 -25.99 -5.82
CA LEU A 217 18.12 -26.79 -5.68
C LEU A 217 18.08 -27.66 -4.41
N ARG A 218 19.25 -27.98 -3.84
CA ARG A 218 19.37 -28.78 -2.61
C ARG A 218 19.23 -27.94 -1.33
N GLY A 219 19.12 -26.62 -1.44
CA GLY A 219 19.01 -25.73 -0.29
C GLY A 219 20.25 -25.71 0.60
N GLU A 220 21.40 -26.15 0.08
CA GLU A 220 22.68 -26.06 0.77
C GLU A 220 23.24 -24.65 0.61
N GLY A 221 22.67 -23.72 1.38
CA GLY A 221 23.24 -22.39 1.56
C GLY A 221 24.65 -22.52 2.13
N ALA A 222 25.64 -22.04 1.38
CA ALA A 222 26.96 -21.79 1.91
C ALA A 222 26.86 -20.74 3.02
N GLY A 223 27.04 -21.18 4.26
CA GLY A 223 27.33 -20.29 5.37
C GLY A 223 28.65 -19.56 5.11
N LEU A 224 28.62 -18.24 5.35
CA LEU A 224 29.76 -17.34 5.33
C LEU A 224 30.98 -17.89 6.09
N VAL A 225 32.19 -17.73 5.51
CA VAL A 225 33.26 -16.84 5.99
C VAL A 225 34.04 -16.31 4.79
#